data_AF-A0A4Q3SLX7-F1
#
_entry.id   AF-A0A4Q3SLX7-F1
#
_cell.length_a   1.000
_cell.length_b   1.000
_cell.length_c   1.000
_cell.angle_alpha   90.00
_cell.angle_beta   90.00
_cell.angle_gamma   90.00
#
_symmetry.space_group_name_H-M   'P 1'
#
loop_
_entity.id
_entity.type
_entity.pdbx_description
1 polymer ?
#
loop_
_entity_poly.entity_id
_entity_poly.type
_entity_poly.pdbx_seq_one_letter_code
_entity_poly.pdbx_strand_id
1 'polypeptide(L)'
;MDNKKLMSAMLPFDKVAFMQVEDIASIIAEFHAKSRIVYINAGYDLTSRFDDLNGQVSYLSKYLSSEITDSIEASAERFRQLSKQLTPRLLERVNLGFFRDCHGDLHSGNIFLMKNPVLFDRIEFDPGLREIDVLNEIAFLCMDLEYFGQPDLSNHFFENYNLNFPAVLTSEDRQLFLFYKGYRANVCAKVNSLKSQCVSDERLRLSYLEKVRRYLKDMSIYLGQVSPVTAEKVVPL
;
A
#
# COMPACT_ATOMS: atom_id res chain seq x y z
N MET A 1 24.89 -6.30 3.81
CA MET A 1 24.31 -6.86 2.56
C MET A 1 24.68 -5.92 1.40
N ASP A 2 24.82 -6.43 0.18
CA ASP A 2 25.19 -5.59 -0.98
C ASP A 2 23.98 -4.78 -1.46
N ASN A 3 24.00 -3.45 -1.32
CA ASN A 3 22.91 -2.56 -1.74
C ASN A 3 22.55 -2.68 -3.22
N LYS A 4 23.44 -3.21 -4.07
CA LYS A 4 23.13 -3.49 -5.48
C LYS A 4 22.13 -4.64 -5.66
N LYS A 5 21.93 -5.45 -4.63
CA LYS A 5 20.94 -6.54 -4.58
C LYS A 5 19.63 -6.13 -3.92
N LEU A 6 19.51 -4.87 -3.47
CA LEU A 6 18.25 -4.36 -2.97
C LEU A 6 17.26 -4.27 -4.13
N MET A 7 16.06 -4.81 -3.97
CA MET A 7 15.07 -4.88 -5.05
C MET A 7 14.77 -3.48 -5.61
N SER A 8 14.58 -2.48 -4.74
CA SER A 8 14.40 -1.08 -5.15
C SER A 8 15.56 -0.48 -5.98
N ALA A 9 16.79 -0.97 -5.80
CA ALA A 9 17.94 -0.57 -6.59
C ALA A 9 18.04 -1.31 -7.94
N MET A 10 17.36 -2.45 -8.06
CA MET A 10 17.35 -3.30 -9.26
C MET A 10 16.18 -2.97 -10.20
N LEU A 11 15.03 -2.56 -9.66
CA LEU A 11 13.81 -2.27 -10.42
C LEU A 11 13.99 -1.20 -11.51
N PRO A 12 14.72 -0.08 -11.30
CA PRO A 12 14.92 0.93 -12.36
C PRO A 12 15.73 0.45 -13.57
N PHE A 13 16.34 -0.74 -13.48
CA PHE A 13 17.18 -1.31 -14.52
C PHE A 13 16.63 -2.64 -15.08
N ASP A 14 15.36 -2.97 -14.79
CA ASP A 14 14.69 -4.20 -15.24
C ASP A 14 15.45 -5.49 -14.84
N LYS A 15 16.09 -5.48 -13.66
CA LYS A 15 16.93 -6.60 -13.18
C LYS A 15 16.20 -7.56 -12.25
N VAL A 16 14.91 -7.39 -12.05
CA VAL A 16 14.08 -8.27 -11.21
C VAL A 16 13.35 -9.26 -12.10
N ALA A 17 13.60 -10.55 -11.92
CA ALA A 17 12.95 -11.59 -12.71
C ALA A 17 11.62 -12.03 -12.08
N PHE A 18 10.66 -12.46 -12.92
CA PHE A 18 9.37 -13.01 -12.49
C PHE A 18 9.52 -14.16 -11.47
N MET A 19 10.47 -15.08 -11.68
CA MET A 19 10.74 -16.18 -10.74
C MET A 19 11.15 -15.68 -9.34
N GLN A 20 11.90 -14.58 -9.25
CA GLN A 20 12.26 -14.00 -7.94
C GLN A 20 11.03 -13.40 -7.24
N VAL A 21 10.09 -12.88 -8.02
CA VAL A 21 8.82 -12.36 -7.51
C VAL A 21 7.90 -13.50 -7.04
N GLU A 22 7.91 -14.65 -7.73
CA GLU A 22 7.23 -15.88 -7.29
C GLU A 22 7.78 -16.39 -5.94
N ASP A 23 9.10 -16.40 -5.78
CA ASP A 23 9.75 -16.78 -4.52
C ASP A 23 9.31 -15.85 -3.38
N ILE A 24 9.29 -14.53 -3.63
CA ILE A 24 8.84 -13.53 -2.65
C ILE A 24 7.37 -13.75 -2.28
N ALA A 25 6.49 -13.95 -3.27
CA ALA A 25 5.08 -14.24 -3.05
C ALA A 25 4.88 -15.48 -2.17
N SER A 26 5.65 -16.53 -2.42
CA SER A 26 5.59 -17.78 -1.65
C SER A 26 6.06 -17.58 -0.20
N ILE A 27 7.16 -16.85 0.02
CA ILE A 27 7.67 -16.51 1.35
C ILE A 27 6.65 -15.71 2.15
N ILE A 28 6.03 -14.69 1.54
CA ILE A 28 5.05 -13.84 2.21
C ILE A 28 3.75 -14.61 2.49
N ALA A 29 3.28 -15.43 1.54
CA ALA A 29 2.12 -16.29 1.73
C ALA A 29 2.32 -17.25 2.92
N GLU A 30 3.48 -17.91 2.99
CA GLU A 30 3.83 -18.81 4.10
C GLU A 30 3.93 -18.05 5.44
N PHE A 31 4.57 -16.87 5.43
CA PHE A 31 4.66 -16.01 6.60
C PHE A 31 3.25 -15.63 7.09
N HIS A 32 2.41 -15.07 6.22
CA HIS A 32 1.05 -14.70 6.55
C HIS A 32 0.25 -15.88 7.08
N ALA A 33 0.33 -17.06 6.46
CA ALA A 33 -0.38 -18.26 6.91
C ALA A 33 -0.03 -18.66 8.36
N LYS A 34 1.22 -18.41 8.79
CA LYS A 34 1.73 -18.69 10.14
C LYS A 34 1.61 -17.53 11.12
N SER A 35 1.43 -16.30 10.63
CA SER A 35 1.30 -15.11 11.48
C SER A 35 0.06 -15.17 12.36
N ARG A 36 0.21 -14.62 13.57
CA ARG A 36 -0.86 -14.52 14.55
C ARG A 36 -2.05 -13.73 13.98
N ILE A 37 -3.24 -14.28 14.13
CA ILE A 37 -4.51 -13.59 13.84
C ILE A 37 -4.76 -12.55 14.93
N VAL A 38 -5.15 -11.36 14.52
CA VAL A 38 -5.44 -10.22 15.39
C VAL A 38 -6.90 -9.86 15.24
N TYR A 39 -7.61 -9.77 16.36
CA TYR A 39 -9.00 -9.33 16.39
C TYR A 39 -9.08 -7.86 16.77
N ILE A 40 -9.80 -7.09 15.96
CA ILE A 40 -10.08 -5.67 16.22
C ILE A 40 -11.54 -5.52 16.64
N ASN A 41 -11.84 -4.44 17.37
CA ASN A 41 -13.19 -4.19 17.87
C ASN A 41 -14.15 -3.81 16.72
N ALA A 42 -15.46 -3.98 16.95
CA ALA A 42 -16.48 -3.60 15.97
C ALA A 42 -16.53 -2.09 15.67
N GLY A 43 -15.92 -1.27 16.54
CA GLY A 43 -15.76 0.17 16.34
C GLY A 43 -14.54 0.57 15.49
N TYR A 44 -13.79 -0.40 14.96
CA TYR A 44 -12.65 -0.13 14.11
C TYR A 44 -13.10 0.51 12.79
N ASP A 45 -12.53 1.68 12.50
CA ASP A 45 -12.80 2.42 11.28
C ASP A 45 -11.49 2.63 10.51
N LEU A 46 -11.50 2.29 9.21
CA LEU A 46 -10.41 2.59 8.28
C LEU A 46 -10.01 4.07 8.29
N THR A 47 -10.96 4.96 8.56
CA THR A 47 -10.70 6.41 8.68
C THR A 47 -9.76 6.73 9.84
N SER A 48 -9.81 5.98 10.94
CA SER A 48 -8.93 6.21 12.10
C SER A 48 -7.45 5.94 11.82
N ARG A 49 -7.15 5.19 10.75
CA ARG A 49 -5.79 4.91 10.27
C ARG A 49 -5.35 5.85 9.15
N PHE A 50 -6.25 6.70 8.67
CA PHE A 50 -5.94 7.65 7.62
C PHE A 50 -5.14 8.80 8.20
N ASP A 51 -3.82 8.62 8.20
CA ASP A 51 -2.88 9.68 8.53
C ASP A 51 -2.71 10.60 7.31
N ASP A 52 -3.69 11.47 7.12
CA ASP A 52 -3.83 12.21 5.88
C ASP A 52 -2.76 13.30 5.69
N LEU A 53 -2.64 13.71 4.43
CA LEU A 53 -1.72 14.75 3.98
C LEU A 53 -2.24 16.17 4.26
N ASN A 54 -3.41 16.37 4.87
CA ASN A 54 -3.98 17.70 5.04
C ASN A 54 -3.08 18.59 5.91
N GLY A 55 -2.46 18.01 6.94
CA GLY A 55 -1.45 18.70 7.74
C GLY A 55 -0.18 19.11 6.98
N GLN A 56 0.02 18.64 5.74
CA GLN A 56 1.16 18.97 4.90
C GLN A 56 0.83 20.00 3.79
N VAL A 57 -0.45 20.30 3.56
CA VAL A 57 -0.89 21.16 2.44
C VAL A 57 -0.23 22.55 2.47
N SER A 58 -0.16 23.17 3.64
CA SER A 58 0.48 24.50 3.81
C SER A 58 1.97 24.50 3.44
N TYR A 59 2.66 23.38 3.66
CA TYR A 59 4.06 23.24 3.25
C TYR A 59 4.16 22.95 1.75
N LEU A 60 3.37 22.01 1.23
CA LEU A 60 3.42 21.57 -0.16
C LEU A 60 3.00 22.68 -1.14
N SER A 61 2.08 23.57 -0.76
CA SER A 61 1.65 24.71 -1.60
C SER A 61 2.75 25.73 -1.88
N LYS A 62 3.86 25.69 -1.16
CA LYS A 62 5.04 26.53 -1.43
C LYS A 62 5.87 26.03 -2.61
N TYR A 63 5.70 24.76 -2.99
CA TYR A 63 6.55 24.09 -3.98
C TYR A 63 5.79 23.41 -5.12
N LEU A 64 4.54 23.00 -4.88
CA LEU A 64 3.69 22.31 -5.85
C LEU A 64 2.60 23.27 -6.36
N SER A 65 2.05 22.97 -7.54
CA SER A 65 0.96 23.76 -8.12
C SER A 65 -0.32 23.62 -7.31
N SER A 66 -1.21 24.62 -7.44
CA SER A 66 -2.54 24.58 -6.81
C SER A 66 -3.34 23.34 -7.23
N GLU A 67 -3.27 22.95 -8.51
CA GLU A 67 -3.89 21.72 -9.02
C GLU A 67 -3.48 20.46 -8.22
N ILE A 68 -2.18 20.33 -7.91
CA ILE A 68 -1.68 19.20 -7.12
C ILE A 68 -2.17 19.30 -5.68
N THR A 69 -2.14 20.48 -5.07
CA THR A 69 -2.58 20.64 -3.68
C THR A 69 -4.09 20.49 -3.50
N ASP A 70 -4.88 20.93 -4.47
CA ASP A 70 -6.34 20.77 -4.50
C ASP A 70 -6.72 19.27 -4.63
N SER A 71 -5.90 18.51 -5.35
CA SER A 71 -6.07 17.05 -5.46
C SER A 71 -5.90 16.32 -4.13
N ILE A 72 -5.17 16.89 -3.16
CA ILE A 72 -4.98 16.29 -1.82
C ILE A 72 -6.32 16.25 -1.08
N GLU A 73 -7.04 17.37 -1.05
CA GLU A 73 -8.33 17.45 -0.36
C GLU A 73 -9.38 16.57 -1.03
N ALA A 74 -9.43 16.57 -2.37
CA ALA A 74 -10.32 15.70 -3.13
C ALA A 74 -10.02 14.21 -2.88
N SER A 75 -8.75 13.82 -2.85
CA SER A 75 -8.34 12.44 -2.58
C SER A 75 -8.60 12.05 -1.13
N ALA A 76 -8.41 12.95 -0.17
CA ALA A 76 -8.75 12.74 1.24
C ALA A 76 -10.26 12.54 1.44
N GLU A 77 -11.09 13.34 0.78
CA GLU A 77 -12.54 13.18 0.84
C GLU A 77 -12.99 11.86 0.20
N ARG A 78 -12.46 11.54 -0.98
CA ARG A 78 -12.71 10.23 -1.62
C ARG A 78 -12.29 9.07 -0.71
N PHE A 79 -11.14 9.19 -0.06
CA PHE A 79 -10.66 8.18 0.89
C PHE A 79 -11.62 8.00 2.06
N ARG A 80 -12.11 9.07 2.67
CA ARG A 80 -13.09 9.00 3.78
C ARG A 80 -14.39 8.33 3.35
N GLN A 81 -14.89 8.62 2.14
CA GLN A 81 -16.08 7.99 1.59
C GLN A 81 -15.88 6.48 1.40
N LEU A 82 -14.77 6.10 0.76
CA LEU A 82 -14.44 4.70 0.51
C LEU A 82 -14.13 3.93 1.80
N SER A 83 -13.53 4.59 2.80
CA SER A 83 -13.29 4.00 4.12
C SER A 83 -14.61 3.55 4.74
N LYS A 84 -15.61 4.43 4.79
CA LYS A 84 -16.95 4.10 5.30
C LYS A 84 -17.60 2.97 4.51
N GLN A 85 -17.46 2.99 3.18
CA GLN A 85 -17.99 1.96 2.28
C GLN A 85 -17.36 0.58 2.54
N LEU A 86 -16.05 0.53 2.77
CA LEU A 86 -15.28 -0.72 2.80
C LEU A 86 -15.03 -1.26 4.22
N THR A 87 -15.27 -0.47 5.26
CA THR A 87 -15.18 -0.90 6.67
C THR A 87 -15.98 -2.18 6.96
N PRO A 88 -17.25 -2.35 6.51
CA PRO A 88 -17.98 -3.61 6.72
C PRO A 88 -17.23 -4.83 6.17
N ARG A 89 -16.68 -4.73 4.95
CA ARG A 89 -15.90 -5.82 4.35
C ARG A 89 -14.62 -6.09 5.15
N LEU A 90 -13.92 -5.06 5.61
CA LEU A 90 -12.76 -5.25 6.49
C LEU A 90 -13.14 -6.02 7.76
N LEU A 91 -14.25 -5.67 8.42
CA LEU A 91 -14.69 -6.35 9.64
C LEU A 91 -15.04 -7.83 9.37
N GLU A 92 -15.62 -8.15 8.22
CA GLU A 92 -15.79 -9.55 7.80
C GLU A 92 -14.45 -10.27 7.63
N ARG A 93 -13.47 -9.62 7.00
CA ARG A 93 -12.12 -10.16 6.80
C ARG A 93 -11.37 -10.41 8.11
N VAL A 94 -11.59 -9.57 9.12
CA VAL A 94 -11.10 -9.81 10.49
C VAL A 94 -11.65 -11.13 11.03
N ASN A 95 -12.96 -11.36 10.90
CA ASN A 95 -13.59 -12.61 11.35
C ASN A 95 -13.11 -13.83 10.55
N LEU A 96 -12.75 -13.65 9.28
CA LEU A 96 -12.13 -14.68 8.44
C LEU A 96 -10.63 -14.89 8.73
N GLY A 97 -10.04 -14.14 9.67
CA GLY A 97 -8.64 -14.29 10.07
C GLY A 97 -7.63 -13.70 9.10
N PHE A 98 -8.01 -12.71 8.29
CA PHE A 98 -7.11 -12.00 7.37
C PHE A 98 -6.41 -10.79 8.01
N PHE A 99 -6.84 -10.37 9.19
CA PHE A 99 -6.14 -9.34 9.97
C PHE A 99 -5.08 -10.01 10.85
N ARG A 100 -3.80 -9.72 10.59
CA ARG A 100 -2.67 -10.50 11.13
C ARG A 100 -1.52 -9.60 11.57
N ASP A 101 -0.63 -10.18 12.37
CA ASP A 101 0.64 -9.58 12.77
C ASP A 101 1.69 -9.73 11.64
N CYS A 102 1.64 -8.81 10.69
CA CYS A 102 2.35 -8.83 9.42
C CYS A 102 3.78 -8.22 9.52
N HIS A 103 4.41 -7.87 8.39
CA HIS A 103 5.68 -7.14 8.33
C HIS A 103 5.51 -5.65 8.70
N GLY A 104 4.43 -5.02 8.24
CA GLY A 104 4.07 -3.62 8.50
C GLY A 104 4.68 -2.60 7.52
N ASP A 105 5.87 -2.90 6.98
CA ASP A 105 6.61 -2.04 6.02
C ASP A 105 7.11 -2.80 4.77
N LEU A 106 6.25 -3.64 4.18
CA LEU A 106 6.65 -4.51 3.07
C LEU A 106 6.69 -3.78 1.72
N HIS A 107 7.85 -3.23 1.36
CA HIS A 107 8.10 -2.63 0.05
C HIS A 107 9.47 -3.05 -0.50
N SER A 108 9.78 -2.79 -1.77
CA SER A 108 11.00 -3.27 -2.44
C SER A 108 12.31 -2.73 -1.83
N GLY A 109 12.23 -1.67 -1.03
CA GLY A 109 13.35 -1.15 -0.25
C GLY A 109 13.72 -2.02 0.96
N ASN A 110 12.86 -2.98 1.31
CA ASN A 110 13.01 -3.90 2.43
C ASN A 110 13.18 -5.36 1.96
N ILE A 111 13.59 -5.55 0.69
CA ILE A 111 13.77 -6.87 0.07
C ILE A 111 15.13 -6.95 -0.63
N PHE A 112 15.99 -7.86 -0.19
CA PHE A 112 17.21 -8.22 -0.92
C PHE A 112 16.97 -9.43 -1.83
N LEU A 113 17.28 -9.29 -3.11
CA LEU A 113 17.23 -10.37 -4.10
C LEU A 113 18.56 -11.14 -4.11
N MET A 114 18.61 -12.20 -3.33
CA MET A 114 19.71 -13.17 -3.32
C MET A 114 19.21 -14.52 -3.85
N LYS A 115 20.03 -15.57 -3.75
CA LYS A 115 19.59 -16.94 -4.11
C LYS A 115 18.27 -17.31 -3.43
N ASN A 116 18.10 -16.89 -2.18
CA ASN A 116 16.82 -16.87 -1.48
C ASN A 116 16.54 -15.40 -1.14
N PRO A 117 15.38 -14.83 -1.52
CA PRO A 117 15.02 -13.47 -1.12
C PRO A 117 15.04 -13.30 0.39
N VAL A 118 15.48 -12.14 0.85
CA VAL A 118 15.48 -11.78 2.28
C VAL A 118 14.67 -10.52 2.48
N LEU A 119 13.58 -10.66 3.24
CA LEU A 119 12.75 -9.57 3.73
C LEU A 119 13.32 -9.11 5.07
N PHE A 120 13.51 -7.81 5.25
CA PHE A 120 14.12 -7.24 6.45
C PHE A 120 13.45 -5.94 6.87
N ASP A 121 13.84 -5.39 8.02
CA ASP A 121 13.26 -4.14 8.57
C ASP A 121 11.77 -4.24 8.88
N ARG A 122 11.37 -5.38 9.44
CA ARG A 122 10.03 -5.56 10.01
C ARG A 122 9.83 -4.57 11.14
N ILE A 123 8.66 -3.93 11.20
CA ILE A 123 8.35 -2.98 12.27
C ILE A 123 8.14 -3.74 13.59
N GLU A 124 9.09 -3.64 14.51
CA GLU A 124 8.99 -4.30 15.83
C GLU A 124 8.40 -3.39 16.92
N PHE A 125 8.55 -2.07 16.78
CA PHE A 125 8.29 -1.10 17.85
C PHE A 125 6.83 -0.66 17.99
N ASP A 126 6.03 -0.76 16.93
CA ASP A 126 4.61 -0.36 16.95
C ASP A 126 3.74 -1.49 16.38
N PRO A 127 3.03 -2.25 17.25
CA PRO A 127 2.08 -3.26 16.82
C PRO A 127 1.03 -2.70 15.86
N GLY A 128 0.60 -1.45 16.05
CA GLY A 128 -0.41 -0.82 15.22
C GLY A 128 -0.02 -0.72 13.74
N LEU A 129 1.28 -0.68 13.43
CA LEU A 129 1.76 -0.60 12.04
C LEU A 129 1.86 -1.97 11.35
N ARG A 130 1.96 -3.06 12.12
CA ARG A 130 2.09 -4.43 11.61
C ARG A 130 0.83 -5.27 11.77
N GLU A 131 -0.03 -4.95 12.73
CA GLU A 131 -1.34 -5.56 12.91
C GLU A 131 -2.30 -4.95 11.89
N ILE A 132 -2.34 -5.56 10.70
CA ILE A 132 -3.06 -5.05 9.52
C ILE A 132 -3.72 -6.20 8.75
N ASP A 133 -4.64 -5.86 7.86
CA ASP A 133 -5.14 -6.82 6.86
C ASP A 133 -4.00 -7.24 5.93
N VAL A 134 -3.88 -8.53 5.62
CA VAL A 134 -2.87 -9.04 4.68
C VAL A 134 -2.93 -8.36 3.30
N LEU A 135 -4.11 -7.91 2.84
CA LEU A 135 -4.25 -7.14 1.60
C LEU A 135 -3.59 -5.77 1.71
N ASN A 136 -3.58 -5.16 2.89
CA ASN A 136 -2.87 -3.90 3.12
C ASN A 136 -1.35 -4.09 3.04
N GLU A 137 -0.83 -5.21 3.55
CA GLU A 137 0.59 -5.56 3.42
C GLU A 137 0.98 -5.75 1.95
N ILE A 138 0.30 -6.65 1.23
CA ILE A 138 0.67 -6.93 -0.17
C ILE A 138 0.39 -5.75 -1.11
N ALA A 139 -0.62 -4.92 -0.81
CA ALA A 139 -0.90 -3.71 -1.58
C ALA A 139 0.28 -2.74 -1.55
N PHE A 140 1.06 -2.73 -0.46
CA PHE A 140 2.21 -1.86 -0.39
C PHE A 140 3.29 -2.27 -1.39
N LEU A 141 3.64 -3.56 -1.46
CA LEU A 141 4.62 -4.05 -2.43
C LEU A 141 4.13 -3.90 -3.89
N CYS A 142 2.85 -4.20 -4.17
CA CYS A 142 2.28 -3.99 -5.50
C CYS A 142 2.31 -2.52 -5.93
N MET A 143 1.89 -1.61 -5.04
CA MET A 143 1.95 -0.17 -5.30
C MET A 143 3.38 0.30 -5.54
N ASP A 144 4.34 -0.21 -4.77
CA ASP A 144 5.76 0.13 -4.91
C ASP A 144 6.36 -0.39 -6.23
N LEU A 145 6.02 -1.62 -6.65
CA LEU A 145 6.40 -2.16 -7.96
C LEU A 145 5.87 -1.29 -9.11
N GLU A 146 4.61 -0.88 -9.05
CA GLU A 146 4.00 0.02 -10.04
C GLU A 146 4.62 1.42 -10.01
N TYR A 147 5.01 1.90 -8.82
CA TYR A 147 5.81 3.11 -8.67
C TYR A 147 7.20 2.97 -9.33
N PHE A 148 7.76 1.78 -9.45
CA PHE A 148 8.98 1.56 -10.25
C PHE A 148 8.70 1.30 -11.74
N GLY A 149 7.45 1.40 -12.19
CA GLY A 149 7.07 1.17 -13.58
C GLY A 149 6.96 -0.31 -13.94
N GLN A 150 6.72 -1.17 -12.95
CA GLN A 150 6.68 -2.63 -13.12
C GLN A 150 5.28 -3.22 -12.84
N PRO A 151 4.23 -2.84 -13.59
CA PRO A 151 2.88 -3.36 -13.38
C PRO A 151 2.78 -4.87 -13.64
N ASP A 152 3.57 -5.41 -14.57
CA ASP A 152 3.57 -6.86 -14.85
C ASP A 152 4.14 -7.65 -13.68
N LEU A 153 5.22 -7.17 -13.05
CA LEU A 153 5.75 -7.78 -11.81
C LEU A 153 4.75 -7.65 -10.66
N SER A 154 4.04 -6.51 -10.54
CA SER A 154 3.01 -6.31 -9.52
C SER A 154 1.86 -7.32 -9.66
N ASN A 155 1.34 -7.49 -10.89
CA ASN A 155 0.29 -8.46 -11.19
C ASN A 155 0.76 -9.89 -10.93
N HIS A 156 1.97 -10.24 -11.40
CA HIS A 156 2.54 -11.56 -11.20
C HIS A 156 2.75 -11.90 -9.72
N PHE A 157 3.25 -10.94 -8.93
CA PHE A 157 3.35 -11.07 -7.48
C PHE A 157 1.99 -11.35 -6.85
N PHE A 158 0.99 -10.53 -7.18
CA PHE A 158 -0.35 -10.62 -6.62
C PHE A 158 -1.02 -11.97 -6.94
N GLU A 159 -0.92 -12.43 -8.18
CA GLU A 159 -1.47 -13.71 -8.63
C GLU A 159 -0.82 -14.88 -7.89
N ASN A 160 0.52 -14.92 -7.84
CA ASN A 160 1.24 -15.98 -7.15
C ASN A 160 1.00 -15.96 -5.64
N TYR A 161 0.90 -14.78 -5.03
CA TYR A 161 0.54 -14.68 -3.62
C TYR A 161 -0.85 -15.25 -3.37
N ASN A 162 -1.85 -14.88 -4.17
CA ASN A 162 -3.22 -15.34 -4.00
C ASN A 162 -3.41 -16.84 -4.33
N LEU A 163 -2.57 -17.41 -5.19
CA LEU A 163 -2.51 -18.86 -5.42
C LEU A 163 -2.03 -19.63 -4.18
N ASN A 164 -1.00 -19.11 -3.49
CA ASN A 164 -0.42 -19.74 -2.31
C ASN A 164 -1.21 -19.45 -1.01
N PHE A 165 -1.84 -18.28 -0.94
CA PHE A 165 -2.67 -17.86 0.18
C PHE A 165 -3.88 -17.06 -0.34
N PRO A 166 -5.04 -17.72 -0.56
CA PRO A 166 -6.24 -17.10 -1.13
C PRO A 166 -6.81 -16.00 -0.23
N ALA A 167 -6.38 -14.76 -0.47
CA ALA A 167 -6.78 -13.58 0.28
C ALA A 167 -7.86 -12.75 -0.44
N VAL A 168 -8.05 -12.96 -1.74
CA VAL A 168 -9.04 -12.27 -2.58
C VAL A 168 -10.09 -13.27 -3.02
N LEU A 169 -11.25 -13.21 -2.37
CA LEU A 169 -12.35 -14.15 -2.54
C LEU A 169 -13.54 -13.51 -3.27
N THR A 170 -13.73 -12.20 -3.09
CA THR A 170 -14.87 -11.46 -3.66
C THR A 170 -14.42 -10.24 -4.47
N SER A 171 -15.36 -9.57 -5.13
CA SER A 171 -15.11 -8.31 -5.82
C SER A 171 -14.80 -7.18 -4.83
N GLU A 172 -15.40 -7.21 -3.62
CA GLU A 172 -15.14 -6.27 -2.53
C GLU A 172 -13.72 -6.41 -1.99
N ASP A 173 -13.13 -7.61 -1.99
CA ASP A 173 -11.71 -7.79 -1.64
C ASP A 173 -10.79 -7.07 -2.63
N ARG A 174 -11.12 -7.09 -3.94
CA ARG A 174 -10.37 -6.32 -4.95
C ARG A 174 -10.53 -4.82 -4.76
N GLN A 175 -11.75 -4.36 -4.43
CA GLN A 175 -12.00 -2.95 -4.11
C GLN A 175 -11.20 -2.50 -2.88
N LEU A 176 -11.16 -3.33 -1.84
CA LEU A 176 -10.36 -3.09 -0.63
C LEU A 176 -8.86 -3.08 -0.92
N PHE A 177 -8.38 -3.97 -1.79
CA PHE A 177 -6.98 -3.98 -2.24
C PHE A 177 -6.61 -2.70 -3.00
N LEU A 178 -7.44 -2.22 -3.93
CA LEU A 178 -7.23 -0.94 -4.62
C LEU A 178 -7.23 0.24 -3.64
N PHE A 179 -8.17 0.23 -2.68
CA PHE A 179 -8.20 1.21 -1.60
C PHE A 179 -6.90 1.20 -0.79
N TYR A 180 -6.36 0.03 -0.44
CA TYR A 180 -5.09 -0.07 0.28
C TYR A 180 -3.89 0.41 -0.54
N LYS A 181 -3.88 0.22 -1.86
CA LYS A 181 -2.84 0.82 -2.72
C LYS A 181 -2.90 2.36 -2.65
N GLY A 182 -4.10 2.92 -2.70
CA GLY A 182 -4.32 4.36 -2.48
C GLY A 182 -3.87 4.83 -1.09
N TYR A 183 -4.18 4.07 -0.05
CA TYR A 183 -3.71 4.33 1.32
C TYR A 183 -2.18 4.36 1.42
N ARG A 184 -1.50 3.35 0.87
CA ARG A 184 -0.04 3.25 0.91
C ARG A 184 0.63 4.34 0.08
N ALA A 185 0.05 4.73 -1.05
CA ALA A 185 0.50 5.89 -1.81
C ALA A 185 0.38 7.19 -0.99
N ASN A 186 -0.72 7.41 -0.25
CA ASN A 186 -0.85 8.54 0.69
C ASN A 186 0.25 8.54 1.75
N VAL A 187 0.50 7.39 2.40
CA VAL A 187 1.56 7.26 3.41
C VAL A 187 2.93 7.60 2.82
N CYS A 188 3.24 7.09 1.62
CA CYS A 188 4.50 7.39 0.94
C CYS A 188 4.64 8.87 0.57
N ALA A 189 3.59 9.49 0.06
CA ALA A 189 3.56 10.93 -0.20
C ALA A 189 3.82 11.72 1.10
N LYS A 190 3.19 11.35 2.22
CA LYS A 190 3.42 12.01 3.52
C LYS A 190 4.85 11.87 4.01
N VAL A 191 5.40 10.66 3.99
CA VAL A 191 6.79 10.43 4.41
C VAL A 191 7.76 11.24 3.55
N ASN A 192 7.55 11.32 2.23
CA ASN A 192 8.41 12.13 1.36
C ASN A 192 8.24 13.64 1.59
N SER A 193 7.03 14.12 1.91
CA SER A 193 6.80 15.52 2.33
C SER A 193 7.54 15.87 3.62
N LEU A 194 7.58 14.96 4.59
CA LEU A 194 8.35 15.16 5.82
C LEU A 194 9.86 15.15 5.54
N LYS A 195 10.33 14.19 4.72
CA LYS A 195 11.75 14.14 4.30
C LYS A 195 12.20 15.40 3.58
N SER A 196 11.35 16.00 2.73
CA SER A 196 11.69 17.24 2.02
C SER A 196 11.81 18.45 2.96
N GLN A 197 11.10 18.44 4.10
CA GLN A 197 11.23 19.47 5.14
C GLN A 197 12.54 19.34 5.94
N CYS A 198 13.00 18.12 6.17
CA CYS A 198 14.17 17.87 7.02
C CYS A 198 15.52 18.06 6.30
N VAL A 199 15.53 18.17 4.97
CA VAL A 199 16.77 18.33 4.20
C VAL A 199 17.08 19.79 3.92
N SER A 200 18.35 20.17 4.05
CA SER A 200 18.86 21.49 3.65
C SER A 200 19.15 21.57 2.15
N ASP A 201 19.65 20.50 1.55
CA ASP A 201 19.96 20.39 0.12
C ASP A 201 18.70 20.55 -0.75
N GLU A 202 18.73 21.54 -1.64
CA GLU A 202 17.61 21.87 -2.52
C GLU A 202 17.33 20.80 -3.58
N ARG A 203 18.37 20.20 -4.17
CA ARG A 203 18.19 19.13 -5.16
C ARG A 203 17.54 17.91 -4.52
N LEU A 204 17.97 17.57 -3.31
CA LEU A 204 17.39 16.47 -2.55
C LEU A 204 15.94 16.78 -2.17
N ARG A 205 15.63 18.02 -1.74
CA ARG A 205 14.26 18.48 -1.47
C ARG A 205 13.35 18.32 -2.69
N LEU A 206 13.79 18.81 -3.85
CA LEU A 206 13.06 18.71 -5.10
C LEU A 206 12.85 17.24 -5.51
N SER A 207 13.84 16.37 -5.28
CA SER A 207 13.69 14.94 -5.54
C SER A 207 12.58 14.31 -4.68
N TYR A 208 12.46 14.68 -3.41
CA TYR A 208 11.39 14.19 -2.54
C TYR A 208 10.02 14.74 -2.96
N LEU A 209 9.94 16.03 -3.30
CA LEU A 209 8.70 16.66 -3.77
C LEU A 209 8.20 16.03 -5.08
N GLU A 210 9.09 15.62 -5.98
CA GLU A 210 8.72 14.88 -7.18
C GLU A 210 8.13 13.49 -6.84
N LYS A 211 8.67 12.81 -5.82
CA LYS A 211 8.05 11.58 -5.30
C LYS A 211 6.66 11.85 -4.72
N VAL A 212 6.49 12.93 -3.95
CA VAL A 212 5.18 13.34 -3.42
C VAL A 212 4.17 13.49 -4.56
N ARG A 213 4.52 14.25 -5.60
CA ARG A 213 3.66 14.46 -6.77
C ARG A 213 3.25 13.14 -7.43
N ARG A 214 4.21 12.22 -7.60
CA ARG A 214 3.95 10.92 -8.21
C ARG A 214 3.02 10.06 -7.36
N TYR A 215 3.28 9.94 -6.06
CA TYR A 215 2.41 9.16 -5.17
C TYR A 215 0.99 9.75 -5.05
N LEU A 216 0.83 11.08 -5.09
CA LEU A 216 -0.51 11.70 -5.14
C LEU A 216 -1.27 11.32 -6.42
N LYS A 217 -0.58 11.28 -7.56
CA LYS A 217 -1.16 10.81 -8.82
C LYS A 217 -1.58 9.34 -8.73
N ASP A 218 -0.70 8.47 -8.22
CA ASP A 218 -0.97 7.04 -8.08
C ASP A 218 -2.15 6.81 -7.12
N MET A 219 -2.20 7.53 -5.99
CA MET A 219 -3.33 7.53 -5.06
C MET A 219 -4.64 7.86 -5.77
N SER A 220 -4.69 8.95 -6.53
CA SER A 220 -5.89 9.38 -7.26
C SER A 220 -6.34 8.30 -8.26
N ILE A 221 -5.41 7.68 -8.97
CA ILE A 221 -5.68 6.58 -9.91
C ILE A 221 -6.31 5.38 -9.18
N TYR A 222 -5.72 4.91 -8.08
CA TYR A 222 -6.24 3.74 -7.37
C TYR A 222 -7.62 4.01 -6.76
N LEU A 223 -7.82 5.16 -6.11
CA LEU A 223 -9.10 5.51 -5.51
C LEU A 223 -10.21 5.75 -6.54
N GLY A 224 -9.85 6.19 -7.75
CA GLY A 224 -10.77 6.34 -8.88
C GLY A 224 -11.23 5.00 -9.47
N GLN A 225 -10.47 3.93 -9.29
CA GLN A 225 -10.82 2.58 -9.74
C GLN A 225 -11.74 1.83 -8.77
N VAL A 226 -11.90 2.32 -7.53
CA VAL A 226 -12.82 1.71 -6.57
C VAL A 226 -14.25 2.08 -6.97
N SER A 227 -15.02 1.07 -7.40
CA SER A 227 -16.41 1.25 -7.80
C SER A 227 -17.27 1.78 -6.65
N PRO A 228 -18.27 2.63 -6.94
CA PRO A 228 -19.36 2.88 -5.99
C PRO A 228 -20.10 1.57 -5.73
N VAL A 229 -20.64 1.37 -4.52
CA VAL A 229 -21.62 0.30 -4.30
C VAL A 229 -22.82 0.60 -5.20
N THR A 230 -22.95 -0.13 -6.30
CA THR A 230 -24.26 -0.27 -6.92
C THR A 230 -25.06 -1.12 -5.95
N ALA A 231 -26.12 -0.55 -5.36
CA ALA A 231 -27.10 -1.36 -4.64
C ALA A 231 -27.55 -2.47 -5.60
N GLU A 232 -27.11 -3.70 -5.35
CA GLU A 232 -27.61 -4.82 -6.12
C GLU A 232 -29.12 -4.87 -5.89
N LYS A 233 -29.85 -4.83 -7.01
CA LYS A 233 -31.29 -4.98 -7.04
C LYS A 233 -31.62 -6.25 -6.25
N VAL A 234 -32.38 -6.09 -5.17
CA VAL A 234 -33.17 -7.18 -4.60
C VAL A 234 -34.02 -7.70 -5.76
N VAL A 235 -33.63 -8.83 -6.35
CA VAL A 235 -34.51 -9.59 -7.22
C VAL A 235 -35.47 -10.30 -6.27
N PRO A 236 -36.76 -9.94 -6.25
CA PRO A 236 -37.71 -10.67 -5.44
C PRO A 236 -37.82 -12.09 -6.00
N LEU A 237 -37.76 -13.07 -5.09
CA LEU A 237 -38.18 -14.45 -5.34
C LEU A 237 -39.68 -14.50 -5.68
#